data_AF-A0A923DYL5-F1
#
_entry.id   AF-A0A923DYL5-F1
#
_cell.length_a   1.000
_cell.length_b   1.000
_cell.length_c   1.000
_cell.angle_alpha   90.00
_cell.angle_beta   90.00
_cell.angle_gamma   90.00
#
_symmetry.space_group_name_H-M   'P 1'
#
loop_
_entity.id
_entity.type
_entity.pdbx_description
1 polymer ?
#
loop_
_entity_poly.entity_id
_entity_poly.type
_entity_poly.pdbx_seq_one_letter_code
_entity_poly.pdbx_strand_id
1 'polypeptide(L)'
;MNKLDYQIIQQKSSLVFVAYAEDLIFNLDYKNLKQMVLTRKIQLFIHSKDAEVIELHHKTLYRWRYIVFRALNMVTSHLYVQEQLKDFFYFTEEFHLKLSNQAKDEEGVLNTSKLNATGRLLSKLFKGEIPNDILCCLNYSLSSAFAKEIKDYRNGEKSLRSHQRKQPLPFKGRSIKDFKPDGKEYTFSLFKIPFRTYLGKDNQKRTLLSRVFHYPAKLRSSSIVLDKGKIYLLANFEVGELPQELDNSIIAEASLSLNYPITVNIGQQQYQIGNKEEFLHRRLAIQAARQRLQRGITYNHGGHGRKRKMKGSEHYEQKEHHYVNTKLHLYSKRLIELCLKNKAATLILVGQQDKEAIAKHDEFILQNWSYFSVKEKIMYKAKQVGIMVIVE
;
A
#
# COMPACT_ATOMS: atom_id res chain seq x y z
N MET A 1 -3.14 23.63 -59.04
CA MET A 1 -2.74 23.70 -57.62
C MET A 1 -1.62 24.71 -57.51
N ASN A 2 -1.90 25.87 -56.91
CA ASN A 2 -0.97 27.01 -56.87
C ASN A 2 0.17 26.74 -55.88
N LYS A 3 1.36 27.30 -56.16
CA LYS A 3 2.58 27.16 -55.31
C LYS A 3 2.33 27.49 -53.83
N LEU A 4 1.37 28.35 -53.51
CA LEU A 4 0.96 28.67 -52.14
C LEU A 4 0.30 27.48 -51.40
N ASP A 5 -0.49 26.66 -52.09
CA ASP A 5 -1.16 25.51 -51.45
C ASP A 5 -0.14 24.43 -51.05
N TYR A 6 0.92 24.26 -51.85
CA TYR A 6 2.00 23.32 -51.56
C TYR A 6 2.85 23.75 -50.35
N GLN A 7 3.11 25.04 -50.18
CA GLN A 7 3.84 25.57 -49.02
C GLN A 7 3.02 25.45 -47.72
N ILE A 8 1.70 25.66 -47.78
CA ILE A 8 0.83 25.52 -46.61
C ILE A 8 0.71 24.04 -46.18
N ILE A 9 0.66 23.11 -47.15
CA ILE A 9 0.66 21.67 -46.86
C ILE A 9 2.01 21.23 -46.29
N GLN A 10 3.13 21.73 -46.82
CA GLN A 10 4.45 21.45 -46.25
C GLN A 10 4.61 22.02 -44.84
N GLN A 11 4.18 23.26 -44.57
CA GLN A 11 4.22 23.84 -43.21
C GLN A 11 3.29 23.09 -42.23
N LYS A 12 2.10 22.67 -42.65
CA LYS A 12 1.21 21.86 -41.80
C LYS A 12 1.80 20.47 -41.55
N SER A 13 2.44 19.85 -42.54
CA SER A 13 3.10 18.55 -42.36
C SER A 13 4.32 18.65 -41.43
N SER A 14 5.13 19.71 -41.53
CA SER A 14 6.27 19.93 -40.63
C SER A 14 5.83 20.25 -39.20
N LEU A 15 4.76 21.04 -39.01
CA LEU A 15 4.19 21.31 -37.68
C LEU A 15 3.59 20.06 -37.03
N VAL A 16 2.93 19.20 -37.80
CA VAL A 16 2.43 17.91 -37.30
C VAL A 16 3.59 16.96 -36.96
N PHE A 17 4.63 16.89 -37.78
CA PHE A 17 5.82 16.08 -37.49
C PHE A 17 6.60 16.59 -36.28
N VAL A 18 6.68 17.92 -36.05
CA VAL A 18 7.31 18.49 -34.84
C VAL A 18 6.48 18.22 -33.60
N ALA A 19 5.13 18.32 -33.67
CA ALA A 19 4.28 17.95 -32.53
C ALA A 19 4.36 16.46 -32.18
N TYR A 20 4.42 15.57 -33.18
CA TYR A 20 4.63 14.14 -32.95
C TYR A 20 6.05 13.81 -32.48
N ALA A 21 7.07 14.56 -32.92
CA ALA A 21 8.45 14.37 -32.48
C ALA A 21 8.67 14.91 -31.06
N GLU A 22 8.07 16.04 -30.69
CA GLU A 22 8.06 16.54 -29.31
C GLU A 22 7.28 15.58 -28.40
N ASP A 23 6.14 15.03 -28.83
CA ASP A 23 5.40 14.01 -28.07
C ASP A 23 6.14 12.65 -27.99
N LEU A 24 6.95 12.29 -28.99
CA LEU A 24 7.79 11.08 -28.95
C LEU A 24 9.04 11.27 -28.08
N ILE A 25 9.67 12.45 -28.11
CA ILE A 25 10.79 12.80 -27.23
C ILE A 25 10.27 12.92 -25.79
N PHE A 26 9.06 13.45 -25.57
CA PHE A 26 8.40 13.46 -24.26
C PHE A 26 7.99 12.07 -23.77
N ASN A 27 7.83 11.07 -24.65
CA ASN A 27 7.49 9.70 -24.26
C ASN A 27 8.71 8.76 -24.12
N LEU A 28 9.85 9.09 -24.71
CA LEU A 28 11.03 8.21 -24.73
C LEU A 28 11.86 8.28 -23.43
N ASP A 29 11.86 9.41 -22.71
CA ASP A 29 12.57 9.55 -21.44
C ASP A 29 11.78 9.11 -20.19
N TYR A 30 10.49 8.76 -20.33
CA TYR A 30 9.68 8.27 -19.20
C TYR A 30 9.91 6.80 -18.82
N LYS A 31 10.75 6.07 -19.56
CA LYS A 31 11.00 4.64 -19.28
C LYS A 31 11.84 4.38 -18.02
N ASN A 32 12.47 5.41 -17.44
CA ASN A 32 13.31 5.28 -16.23
C ASN A 32 12.89 6.14 -15.03
N LEU A 33 11.67 6.70 -15.02
CA LEU A 33 11.14 7.34 -13.81
C LEU A 33 10.73 6.27 -12.80
N LYS A 34 11.19 6.41 -11.55
CA LYS A 34 10.85 5.51 -10.43
C LYS A 34 9.35 5.59 -10.15
N GLN A 35 8.57 4.71 -10.77
CA GLN A 35 7.12 4.66 -10.58
C GLN A 35 6.77 4.24 -9.14
N MET A 36 6.04 5.09 -8.43
CA MET A 36 5.58 4.79 -7.07
C MET A 36 4.10 4.38 -7.08
N VAL A 37 3.76 3.38 -6.27
CA VAL A 37 2.39 2.93 -6.06
C VAL A 37 1.80 3.62 -4.83
N LEU A 38 0.70 4.34 -5.03
CA LEU A 38 -0.09 4.99 -3.99
C LEU A 38 -1.36 4.19 -3.72
N THR A 39 -1.47 3.59 -2.54
CA THR A 39 -2.68 2.87 -2.12
C THR A 39 -3.65 3.80 -1.42
N ARG A 40 -4.92 3.85 -1.86
CA ARG A 40 -6.00 4.57 -1.16
C ARG A 40 -7.17 3.67 -0.85
N LYS A 41 -7.67 3.80 0.39
CA LYS A 41 -8.88 3.14 0.87
C LYS A 41 -10.12 3.97 0.51
N ILE A 42 -10.94 3.43 -0.39
CA ILE A 42 -12.20 4.02 -0.88
C ILE A 42 -13.35 3.12 -0.40
N GLN A 43 -14.42 3.69 0.12
CA GLN A 43 -15.60 2.91 0.50
C GLN A 43 -16.44 2.65 -0.74
N LEU A 44 -17.01 1.44 -0.86
CA LEU A 44 -17.89 1.04 -1.94
C LEU A 44 -19.29 0.70 -1.41
N PHE A 45 -20.29 0.95 -2.23
CA PHE A 45 -21.66 0.47 -2.11
C PHE A 45 -22.01 -0.35 -3.35
N ILE A 46 -22.93 -1.30 -3.22
CA ILE A 46 -23.47 -2.03 -4.37
C ILE A 46 -24.49 -1.10 -5.04
N HIS A 47 -24.33 -0.87 -6.35
CA HIS A 47 -25.20 0.01 -7.12
C HIS A 47 -26.45 -0.75 -7.56
N SER A 48 -27.39 -0.93 -6.63
CA SER A 48 -28.73 -1.48 -6.86
C SER A 48 -29.73 -0.84 -5.89
N LYS A 49 -31.01 -0.77 -6.28
CA LYS A 49 -32.10 -0.32 -5.40
C LYS A 49 -32.75 -1.48 -4.64
N ASP A 50 -32.56 -2.71 -5.12
CA ASP A 50 -33.22 -3.90 -4.57
C ASP A 50 -32.43 -4.50 -3.42
N ALA A 51 -33.06 -4.60 -2.24
CA ALA A 51 -32.42 -5.10 -1.03
C ALA A 51 -31.96 -6.57 -1.15
N GLU A 52 -32.75 -7.42 -1.83
CA GLU A 52 -32.44 -8.83 -2.03
C GLU A 52 -31.19 -9.03 -2.90
N VAL A 53 -31.05 -8.23 -3.96
CA VAL A 53 -29.89 -8.24 -4.86
C VAL A 53 -28.63 -7.80 -4.11
N ILE A 54 -28.74 -6.77 -3.26
CA ILE A 54 -27.65 -6.31 -2.41
C ILE A 54 -27.21 -7.43 -1.46
N GLU A 55 -28.15 -8.09 -0.78
CA GLU A 55 -27.84 -9.19 0.13
C GLU A 55 -27.17 -10.37 -0.59
N LEU A 56 -27.67 -10.73 -1.77
CA LEU A 56 -27.09 -11.78 -2.60
C LEU A 56 -25.63 -11.47 -2.95
N HIS A 57 -25.34 -10.25 -3.43
CA HIS A 57 -23.97 -9.84 -3.74
C HIS A 57 -23.07 -9.81 -2.50
N HIS A 58 -23.59 -9.39 -1.35
CA HIS A 58 -22.85 -9.51 -0.09
C HIS A 58 -22.50 -10.96 0.24
N LYS A 59 -23.46 -11.88 0.15
CA LYS A 59 -23.23 -13.33 0.35
C LYS A 59 -22.17 -13.86 -0.60
N THR A 60 -22.20 -13.47 -1.88
CA THR A 60 -21.18 -13.83 -2.87
C THR A 60 -19.79 -13.34 -2.47
N LEU A 61 -19.65 -12.07 -2.08
CA LEU A 61 -18.37 -11.50 -1.65
C LEU A 61 -17.82 -12.19 -0.39
N TYR A 62 -18.69 -12.52 0.57
CA TYR A 62 -18.30 -13.29 1.75
C TYR A 62 -17.85 -14.71 1.41
N ARG A 63 -18.54 -15.38 0.48
CA ARG A 63 -18.15 -16.70 -0.04
C ARG A 63 -16.78 -16.63 -0.71
N TRP A 64 -16.55 -15.65 -1.59
CA TRP A 64 -15.24 -15.44 -2.22
C TRP A 64 -14.14 -15.22 -1.17
N ARG A 65 -14.40 -14.41 -0.13
CA ARG A 65 -13.42 -14.19 0.96
C ARG A 65 -13.05 -15.48 1.69
N TYR A 66 -14.03 -16.35 1.94
CA TYR A 66 -13.79 -17.65 2.55
C TYR A 66 -12.94 -18.56 1.66
N ILE A 67 -13.24 -18.61 0.36
CA ILE A 67 -12.46 -19.35 -0.64
C ILE A 67 -11.02 -18.83 -0.69
N VAL A 68 -10.82 -17.50 -0.72
CA VAL A 68 -9.49 -16.89 -0.72
C VAL A 68 -8.68 -17.27 0.53
N PHE A 69 -9.28 -17.21 1.72
CA PHE A 69 -8.62 -17.64 2.95
C PHE A 69 -8.18 -19.11 2.88
N ARG A 70 -9.06 -20.01 2.41
CA ARG A 70 -8.73 -21.43 2.23
C ARG A 70 -7.61 -21.63 1.21
N ALA A 71 -7.73 -20.97 0.06
CA ALA A 71 -6.78 -21.04 -1.03
C ALA A 71 -5.37 -20.60 -0.58
N LEU A 72 -5.26 -19.51 0.17
CA LEU A 72 -4.00 -19.02 0.69
C LEU A 72 -3.31 -20.04 1.60
N ASN A 73 -4.01 -20.55 2.62
CA ASN A 73 -3.41 -21.53 3.55
C ASN A 73 -3.02 -22.82 2.83
N MET A 74 -3.87 -23.31 1.92
CA MET A 74 -3.60 -24.52 1.14
C MET A 74 -2.36 -24.35 0.25
N VAL A 75 -2.26 -23.25 -0.50
CA VAL A 75 -1.10 -23.00 -1.37
C VAL A 75 0.19 -22.83 -0.56
N THR A 76 0.14 -22.14 0.58
CA THR A 76 1.30 -22.02 1.47
C THR A 76 1.80 -23.39 1.94
N SER A 77 0.89 -24.27 2.38
CA SER A 77 1.25 -25.63 2.77
C SER A 77 1.84 -26.43 1.60
N HIS A 78 1.24 -26.36 0.41
CA HIS A 78 1.76 -27.06 -0.76
C HIS A 78 3.15 -26.55 -1.17
N LEU A 79 3.38 -25.25 -1.17
CA LEU A 79 4.70 -24.67 -1.48
C LEU A 79 5.77 -25.09 -0.46
N TYR A 80 5.39 -25.17 0.82
CA TYR A 80 6.27 -25.62 1.87
C TYR A 80 6.64 -27.10 1.70
N VAL A 81 5.65 -27.97 1.52
CA VAL A 81 5.88 -29.41 1.28
C VAL A 81 6.73 -29.61 0.03
N GLN A 82 6.43 -28.91 -1.08
CA GLN A 82 7.23 -28.98 -2.29
C GLN A 82 8.71 -28.69 -2.02
N GLU A 83 9.03 -27.65 -1.26
CA GLU A 83 10.43 -27.34 -0.92
C GLU A 83 11.08 -28.35 0.01
N GLN A 84 10.35 -28.87 1.00
CA GLN A 84 10.86 -29.86 1.95
C GLN A 84 11.10 -31.23 1.30
N LEU A 85 10.32 -31.60 0.29
CA LEU A 85 10.49 -32.86 -0.45
C LEU A 85 11.89 -33.03 -1.06
N LYS A 86 12.63 -31.93 -1.29
CA LYS A 86 14.03 -31.99 -1.75
C LYS A 86 14.99 -32.57 -0.71
N ASP A 87 14.64 -32.41 0.56
CA ASP A 87 15.50 -32.74 1.70
C ASP A 87 15.07 -34.08 2.34
N PHE A 88 14.07 -34.77 1.77
CA PHE A 88 13.56 -36.05 2.27
C PHE A 88 14.46 -37.20 1.76
N PHE A 89 15.46 -37.54 2.55
CA PHE A 89 16.46 -38.59 2.27
C PHE A 89 15.92 -40.03 2.32
N TYR A 90 14.70 -40.23 2.83
CA TYR A 90 14.06 -41.54 3.00
C TYR A 90 13.18 -41.93 1.80
N PHE A 91 13.25 -41.19 0.70
CA PHE A 91 12.79 -41.67 -0.60
C PHE A 91 13.88 -42.52 -1.27
N THR A 92 13.49 -43.41 -2.18
CA THR A 92 14.41 -44.32 -2.89
C THR A 92 15.56 -43.58 -3.56
N GLU A 93 16.73 -44.20 -3.69
CA GLU A 93 17.96 -43.57 -4.20
C GLU A 93 17.83 -42.91 -5.59
N GLU A 94 16.85 -43.33 -6.40
CA GLU A 94 16.50 -42.72 -7.70
C GLU A 94 15.64 -41.44 -7.60
N PHE A 95 15.30 -40.99 -6.39
CA PHE A 95 14.41 -39.85 -6.16
C PHE A 95 15.15 -38.51 -6.11
N HIS A 96 15.70 -38.08 -7.24
CA HIS A 96 16.23 -36.73 -7.40
C HIS A 96 15.10 -35.74 -7.72
N LEU A 97 14.38 -35.26 -6.71
CA LEU A 97 13.22 -34.40 -6.92
C LEU A 97 13.61 -32.95 -7.28
N LYS A 98 13.90 -32.70 -8.56
CA LYS A 98 13.96 -31.33 -9.08
C LYS A 98 12.54 -30.82 -9.36
N LEU A 99 12.14 -29.76 -8.65
CA LEU A 99 10.85 -29.05 -8.84
C LEU A 99 10.85 -28.17 -10.10
N SER A 100 11.42 -28.65 -11.20
CA SER A 100 11.38 -28.01 -12.50
C SER A 100 10.34 -28.69 -13.40
N ASN A 101 10.01 -28.00 -14.49
CA ASN A 101 9.08 -28.55 -15.46
C ASN A 101 9.78 -29.66 -16.24
N GLN A 102 9.19 -30.86 -16.33
CA GLN A 102 9.75 -32.00 -17.06
C GLN A 102 10.05 -31.66 -18.53
N ALA A 103 9.24 -30.78 -19.13
CA ALA A 103 9.45 -30.32 -20.51
C ALA A 103 10.61 -29.31 -20.68
N LYS A 104 11.25 -28.87 -19.58
CA LYS A 104 12.39 -27.94 -19.60
C LYS A 104 13.66 -28.56 -19.01
N ASP A 105 13.52 -29.45 -18.04
CA ASP A 105 14.60 -30.26 -17.47
C ASP A 105 14.11 -31.71 -17.39
N GLU A 106 14.87 -32.66 -17.94
CA GLU A 106 14.50 -34.09 -17.99
C GLU A 106 14.34 -34.72 -16.59
N GLU A 107 15.04 -34.18 -15.59
CA GLU A 107 14.95 -34.58 -14.17
C GLU A 107 13.80 -33.87 -13.40
N GLY A 108 13.00 -33.03 -14.07
CA GLY A 108 11.91 -32.27 -13.46
C GLY A 108 10.67 -33.13 -13.17
N VAL A 109 10.21 -33.17 -11.91
CA VAL A 109 9.05 -33.99 -11.49
C VAL A 109 7.70 -33.33 -11.78
N LEU A 110 7.66 -32.04 -12.10
CA LEU A 110 6.41 -31.31 -12.32
C LEU A 110 6.05 -31.28 -13.80
N ASN A 111 4.78 -31.58 -14.14
CA ASN A 111 4.26 -31.42 -15.50
C ASN A 111 4.15 -29.94 -15.95
N THR A 112 4.48 -28.98 -15.08
CA THR A 112 4.47 -27.52 -15.33
C THR A 112 5.42 -26.81 -14.37
N SER A 113 5.71 -25.51 -14.60
CA SER A 113 6.49 -24.70 -13.64
C SER A 113 5.85 -24.67 -12.24
N LYS A 114 6.67 -24.50 -11.19
CA LYS A 114 6.23 -24.43 -9.78
C LYS A 114 5.07 -23.45 -9.54
N LEU A 115 5.13 -22.26 -10.16
CA LEU A 115 4.08 -21.24 -10.08
C LEU A 115 2.80 -21.68 -10.80
N ASN A 116 2.92 -22.39 -11.93
CA ASN A 116 1.76 -22.90 -12.65
C ASN A 116 1.14 -24.11 -11.96
N ALA A 117 1.92 -24.94 -11.27
CA ALA A 117 1.41 -26.10 -10.52
C ALA A 117 0.41 -25.68 -9.43
N THR A 118 0.77 -24.69 -8.61
CA THR A 118 -0.15 -24.14 -7.59
C THR A 118 -1.35 -23.42 -8.20
N GLY A 119 -1.16 -22.76 -9.35
CA GLY A 119 -2.24 -22.14 -10.11
C GLY A 119 -3.25 -23.16 -10.67
N ARG A 120 -2.75 -24.29 -11.19
CA ARG A 120 -3.57 -25.41 -11.67
C ARG A 120 -4.32 -26.09 -10.53
N LEU A 121 -3.68 -26.26 -9.37
CA LEU A 121 -4.32 -26.76 -8.14
C LEU A 121 -5.51 -25.88 -7.75
N LEU A 122 -5.30 -24.56 -7.64
CA LEU A 122 -6.37 -23.61 -7.34
C LEU A 122 -7.48 -23.64 -8.38
N SER A 123 -7.13 -23.71 -9.66
CA SER A 123 -8.10 -23.79 -10.74
C SER A 123 -8.91 -25.08 -10.68
N LYS A 124 -8.29 -26.23 -10.36
CA LYS A 124 -9.02 -27.50 -10.25
C LYS A 124 -10.04 -27.48 -9.11
N LEU A 125 -9.70 -26.84 -7.99
CA LEU A 125 -10.53 -26.85 -6.78
C LEU A 125 -11.60 -25.77 -6.73
N PHE A 126 -11.38 -24.61 -7.34
CA PHE A 126 -12.25 -23.44 -7.18
C PHE A 126 -12.77 -22.84 -8.49
N LYS A 127 -12.52 -23.48 -9.64
CA LYS A 127 -13.06 -23.01 -10.93
C LYS A 127 -14.58 -23.03 -10.91
N GLY A 128 -15.18 -21.92 -11.35
CA GLY A 128 -16.63 -21.70 -11.37
C GLY A 128 -17.16 -20.98 -10.13
N GLU A 129 -16.51 -21.09 -8.96
CA GLU A 129 -16.99 -20.47 -7.73
C GLU A 129 -16.48 -19.04 -7.52
N ILE A 130 -15.26 -18.75 -7.98
CA ILE A 130 -14.59 -17.46 -7.82
C ILE A 130 -13.99 -16.99 -9.16
N PRO A 131 -13.93 -15.68 -9.42
CA PRO A 131 -13.24 -15.16 -10.59
C PRO A 131 -11.78 -15.59 -10.65
N ASN A 132 -11.35 -16.13 -11.80
CA ASN A 132 -9.99 -16.63 -12.00
C ASN A 132 -8.92 -15.53 -11.80
N ASP A 133 -9.27 -14.28 -12.10
CA ASP A 133 -8.35 -13.15 -11.92
C ASP A 133 -7.90 -13.00 -10.45
N ILE A 134 -8.80 -13.26 -9.49
CA ILE A 134 -8.51 -13.25 -8.05
C ILE A 134 -7.51 -14.36 -7.71
N LEU A 135 -7.75 -15.58 -8.19
CA LEU A 135 -6.86 -16.73 -7.96
C LEU A 135 -5.47 -16.49 -8.54
N CYS A 136 -5.37 -15.96 -9.76
CA CYS A 136 -4.10 -15.63 -10.37
C CYS A 136 -3.31 -14.60 -9.55
N CYS A 137 -3.98 -13.52 -9.11
CA CYS A 137 -3.34 -12.49 -8.28
C CYS A 137 -2.86 -13.06 -6.94
N LEU A 138 -3.67 -13.89 -6.29
CA LEU A 138 -3.30 -14.56 -5.04
C LEU A 138 -2.06 -15.43 -5.22
N ASN A 139 -2.06 -16.32 -6.21
CA ASN A 139 -0.96 -17.23 -6.46
C ASN A 139 0.36 -16.48 -6.68
N TYR A 140 0.34 -15.45 -7.54
CA TYR A 140 1.53 -14.63 -7.79
C TYR A 140 2.04 -13.94 -6.52
N SER A 141 1.14 -13.30 -5.76
CA SER A 141 1.51 -12.59 -4.53
C SER A 141 2.09 -13.52 -3.46
N LEU A 142 1.54 -14.73 -3.33
CA LEU A 142 1.94 -15.70 -2.32
C LEU A 142 3.24 -16.40 -2.72
N SER A 143 3.40 -16.82 -3.99
CA SER A 143 4.67 -17.38 -4.46
C SER A 143 5.82 -16.39 -4.32
N SER A 144 5.58 -15.10 -4.61
CA SER A 144 6.59 -14.04 -4.43
C SER A 144 6.95 -13.84 -2.95
N ALA A 145 5.96 -13.85 -2.05
CA ALA A 145 6.21 -13.73 -0.61
C ALA A 145 6.98 -14.95 -0.08
N PHE A 146 6.55 -16.16 -0.45
CA PHE A 146 7.18 -17.41 -0.02
C PHE A 146 8.64 -17.52 -0.50
N ALA A 147 8.93 -17.09 -1.74
CA ALA A 147 10.30 -17.11 -2.27
C ALA A 147 11.27 -16.21 -1.49
N LYS A 148 10.79 -15.11 -0.88
CA LYS A 148 11.61 -14.24 -0.03
C LYS A 148 11.89 -14.86 1.34
N GLU A 149 10.93 -15.59 1.87
CA GLU A 149 10.94 -16.14 3.24
C GLU A 149 11.53 -17.54 3.32
N ILE A 150 11.85 -18.16 2.18
CA ILE A 150 12.30 -19.56 2.12
C ILE A 150 13.56 -19.83 2.94
N LYS A 151 14.50 -18.88 2.97
CA LYS A 151 15.75 -18.99 3.74
C LYS A 151 15.45 -18.97 5.24
N ASP A 152 14.65 -18.01 5.68
CA ASP A 152 14.22 -17.86 7.06
C ASP A 152 13.46 -19.10 7.57
N TYR A 153 12.65 -19.73 6.70
CA TYR A 153 11.97 -20.99 7.02
C TYR A 153 12.94 -22.16 7.20
N ARG A 154 14.00 -22.25 6.39
CA ARG A 154 15.01 -23.31 6.51
C ARG A 154 15.87 -23.15 7.76
N ASN A 155 16.22 -21.92 8.10
CA ASN A 155 17.03 -21.60 9.27
C ASN A 155 16.23 -21.68 10.59
N GLY A 156 14.91 -21.83 10.53
CA GLY A 156 14.05 -21.81 11.71
C GLY A 156 13.84 -20.42 12.33
N GLU A 157 14.28 -19.36 11.65
CA GLU A 157 14.10 -17.97 12.09
C GLU A 157 12.64 -17.52 12.00
N LYS A 158 11.84 -18.21 11.17
CA LYS A 158 10.44 -17.88 10.93
C LYS A 158 9.55 -19.11 10.87
N SER A 159 8.34 -19.01 11.41
CA SER A 159 7.29 -20.02 11.28
C SER A 159 6.49 -19.84 9.99
N LEU A 160 5.98 -20.96 9.44
CA LEU A 160 5.16 -20.94 8.23
C LEU A 160 3.94 -20.02 8.40
N ARG A 161 3.73 -19.13 7.43
CA ARG A 161 2.67 -18.12 7.48
C ARG A 161 1.27 -18.76 7.51
N SER A 162 0.49 -18.43 8.54
CA SER A 162 -0.95 -18.69 8.58
C SER A 162 -1.76 -17.45 8.22
N HIS A 163 -2.72 -17.59 7.29
CA HIS A 163 -3.58 -16.50 6.85
C HIS A 163 -4.90 -16.52 7.65
N GLN A 164 -5.31 -15.37 8.18
CA GLN A 164 -6.58 -15.23 8.92
C GLN A 164 -7.80 -15.10 7.99
N ARG A 165 -9.04 -15.29 8.49
CA ARG A 165 -10.28 -15.25 7.67
C ARG A 165 -10.57 -13.91 6.97
N LYS A 166 -10.01 -12.80 7.46
CA LYS A 166 -10.27 -11.45 6.92
C LYS A 166 -9.27 -11.06 5.83
N GLN A 167 -9.13 -11.89 4.80
CA GLN A 167 -8.21 -11.61 3.69
C GLN A 167 -8.81 -10.60 2.70
N PRO A 168 -7.95 -9.75 2.09
CA PRO A 168 -8.33 -8.96 0.94
C PRO A 168 -8.60 -9.88 -0.27
N LEU A 169 -9.48 -9.44 -1.17
CA LEU A 169 -9.76 -10.03 -2.46
C LEU A 169 -8.95 -9.29 -3.53
N PRO A 170 -7.76 -9.75 -3.92
CA PRO A 170 -6.96 -9.05 -4.92
C PRO A 170 -7.51 -9.27 -6.33
N PHE A 171 -7.38 -8.26 -7.20
CA PHE A 171 -7.77 -8.32 -8.60
C PHE A 171 -6.91 -7.36 -9.43
N LYS A 172 -6.85 -7.54 -10.75
CA LYS A 172 -6.10 -6.66 -11.65
C LYS A 172 -6.91 -5.40 -11.97
N GLY A 173 -6.28 -4.24 -12.10
CA GLY A 173 -6.97 -2.98 -12.43
C GLY A 173 -7.86 -3.07 -13.68
N ARG A 174 -7.43 -3.83 -14.70
CA ARG A 174 -8.20 -4.12 -15.93
C ARG A 174 -9.54 -4.84 -15.72
N SER A 175 -9.76 -5.43 -14.54
CA SER A 175 -10.99 -6.15 -14.22
C SER A 175 -12.14 -5.21 -13.86
N ILE A 176 -11.84 -3.93 -13.58
CA ILE A 176 -12.84 -2.87 -13.44
C ILE A 176 -13.33 -2.50 -14.84
N LYS A 177 -14.64 -2.65 -15.06
CA LYS A 177 -15.33 -2.33 -16.32
C LYS A 177 -16.31 -1.18 -16.11
N ASP A 178 -16.65 -0.49 -17.18
CA ASP A 178 -17.66 0.57 -17.22
C ASP A 178 -17.47 1.66 -16.17
N PHE A 179 -16.22 2.13 -16.00
CA PHE A 179 -15.90 3.18 -15.04
C PHE A 179 -16.45 4.52 -15.54
N LYS A 180 -17.50 5.04 -14.88
CA LYS A 180 -18.19 6.27 -15.26
C LYS A 180 -18.34 7.21 -14.08
N PRO A 181 -18.23 8.54 -14.30
CA PRO A 181 -18.59 9.52 -13.29
C PRO A 181 -20.13 9.60 -13.16
N ASP A 182 -20.62 9.61 -11.92
CA ASP A 182 -22.02 9.81 -11.54
C ASP A 182 -22.07 10.96 -10.50
N GLY A 183 -22.08 12.19 -11.02
CA GLY A 183 -22.00 13.41 -10.23
C GLY A 183 -20.69 13.53 -9.43
N LYS A 184 -20.76 13.41 -8.10
CA LYS A 184 -19.59 13.50 -7.18
C LYS A 184 -18.94 12.14 -6.91
N GLU A 185 -19.49 11.07 -7.47
CA GLU A 185 -19.10 9.68 -7.23
C GLU A 185 -18.81 8.97 -8.56
N TYR A 186 -18.28 7.76 -8.50
CA TYR A 186 -17.98 6.93 -9.67
C TYR A 186 -18.72 5.60 -9.55
N THR A 187 -19.25 5.14 -10.66
CA THR A 187 -19.86 3.81 -10.81
C THR A 187 -18.99 2.94 -11.69
N PHE A 188 -18.92 1.65 -11.35
CA PHE A 188 -18.20 0.66 -12.16
C PHE A 188 -18.69 -0.75 -11.89
N SER A 189 -18.45 -1.65 -12.84
CA SER A 189 -18.74 -3.07 -12.70
C SER A 189 -17.46 -3.86 -12.44
N LEU A 190 -17.46 -4.72 -11.43
CA LEU A 190 -16.35 -5.63 -11.14
C LEU A 190 -16.90 -7.05 -10.97
N PHE A 191 -16.43 -7.98 -11.81
CA PHE A 191 -16.91 -9.37 -11.82
C PHE A 191 -18.44 -9.51 -11.90
N LYS A 192 -19.08 -8.65 -12.70
CA LYS A 192 -20.54 -8.54 -12.86
C LYS A 192 -21.29 -7.98 -11.64
N ILE A 193 -20.58 -7.50 -10.62
CA ILE A 193 -21.18 -6.80 -9.48
C ILE A 193 -21.06 -5.29 -9.72
N PRO A 194 -22.20 -4.56 -9.77
CA PRO A 194 -22.17 -3.12 -9.94
C PRO A 194 -21.83 -2.44 -8.60
N PHE A 195 -20.85 -1.54 -8.61
CA PHE A 195 -20.39 -0.78 -7.47
C PHE A 195 -20.52 0.72 -7.69
N ARG A 196 -20.70 1.45 -6.59
CA ARG A 196 -20.70 2.90 -6.49
C ARG A 196 -19.72 3.32 -5.41
N THR A 197 -18.83 4.26 -5.72
CA THR A 197 -17.84 4.76 -4.75
C THR A 197 -18.45 5.79 -3.80
N TYR A 198 -18.07 5.73 -2.53
CA TYR A 198 -18.33 6.80 -1.56
C TYR A 198 -17.05 7.54 -1.21
N LEU A 199 -16.96 8.81 -1.63
CA LEU A 199 -15.74 9.62 -1.52
C LEU A 199 -15.78 10.64 -0.37
N GLY A 200 -16.95 10.86 0.24
CA GLY A 200 -17.11 11.83 1.33
C GLY A 200 -16.65 13.24 0.94
N LYS A 201 -16.00 13.96 1.87
CA LYS A 201 -15.42 15.30 1.64
C LYS A 201 -13.96 15.26 1.12
N ASP A 202 -13.43 14.09 0.77
CA ASP A 202 -12.01 13.93 0.47
C ASP A 202 -11.70 14.26 -0.99
N ASN A 203 -11.12 15.45 -1.22
CA ASN A 203 -10.77 15.93 -2.56
C ASN A 203 -9.65 15.12 -3.22
N GLN A 204 -8.69 14.59 -2.44
CA GLN A 204 -7.54 13.88 -3.03
C GLN A 204 -7.96 12.61 -3.75
N LYS A 205 -8.87 11.83 -3.15
CA LYS A 205 -9.39 10.60 -3.76
C LYS A 205 -10.14 10.90 -5.06
N ARG A 206 -10.87 12.01 -5.10
CA ARG A 206 -11.58 12.47 -6.30
C ARG A 206 -10.60 12.81 -7.42
N THR A 207 -9.55 13.57 -7.12
CA THR A 207 -8.52 13.92 -8.11
C THR A 207 -7.80 12.68 -8.66
N LEU A 208 -7.54 11.67 -7.82
CA LEU A 208 -6.92 10.42 -8.28
C LEU A 208 -7.85 9.62 -9.19
N LEU A 209 -9.14 9.53 -8.86
CA LEU A 209 -10.12 8.84 -9.70
C LEU A 209 -10.42 9.59 -11.00
N SER A 210 -10.47 10.93 -10.96
CA SER A 210 -10.64 11.73 -12.18
C SER A 210 -9.44 11.59 -13.09
N ARG A 211 -8.22 11.55 -12.53
CA ARG A 211 -7.01 11.24 -13.30
C ARG A 211 -7.15 9.91 -14.02
N VAL A 212 -7.54 8.82 -13.33
CA VAL A 212 -7.76 7.49 -13.91
C VAL A 212 -8.82 7.49 -15.02
N PHE A 213 -9.83 8.36 -14.93
CA PHE A 213 -10.85 8.49 -15.97
C PHE A 213 -10.32 9.18 -17.23
N HIS A 214 -9.62 10.32 -17.08
CA HIS A 214 -9.14 11.14 -18.22
C HIS A 214 -7.88 10.58 -18.87
N TYR A 215 -6.95 10.11 -18.05
CA TYR A 215 -5.74 9.43 -18.48
C TYR A 215 -5.79 8.04 -17.84
N PRO A 216 -5.48 6.95 -18.55
CA PRO A 216 -5.33 5.65 -17.90
C PRO A 216 -4.03 5.63 -17.07
N ALA A 217 -3.90 6.50 -16.06
CA ALA A 217 -2.98 6.32 -14.96
C ALA A 217 -3.24 4.91 -14.43
N LYS A 218 -2.23 4.05 -14.56
CA LYS A 218 -2.42 2.60 -14.50
C LYS A 218 -2.90 2.20 -13.11
N LEU A 219 -4.18 1.88 -12.97
CA LEU A 219 -4.67 1.11 -11.84
C LEU A 219 -3.92 -0.22 -11.84
N ARG A 220 -3.09 -0.45 -10.83
CA ARG A 220 -2.37 -1.72 -10.66
C ARG A 220 -3.27 -2.76 -10.01
N SER A 221 -2.69 -3.90 -9.65
CA SER A 221 -3.36 -4.91 -8.82
C SER A 221 -3.92 -4.24 -7.56
N SER A 222 -5.24 -4.20 -7.46
CA SER A 222 -5.99 -3.58 -6.36
C SER A 222 -6.68 -4.68 -5.56
N SER A 223 -7.31 -4.34 -4.43
CA SER A 223 -8.01 -5.36 -3.64
C SER A 223 -9.28 -4.86 -2.97
N ILE A 224 -10.25 -5.74 -2.76
CA ILE A 224 -11.46 -5.48 -1.98
C ILE A 224 -11.32 -6.05 -0.58
N VAL A 225 -11.66 -5.25 0.43
CA VAL A 225 -11.66 -5.65 1.84
C VAL A 225 -13.07 -5.48 2.41
N LEU A 226 -13.57 -6.55 3.03
CA LEU A 226 -14.83 -6.53 3.78
C LEU A 226 -14.52 -6.36 5.27
N ASP A 227 -14.88 -5.21 5.84
CA ASP A 227 -14.64 -4.91 7.26
C ASP A 227 -15.87 -4.32 7.94
N LYS A 228 -16.28 -4.92 9.06
CA LYS A 228 -17.45 -4.54 9.87
C LYS A 228 -18.73 -4.27 9.02
N GLY A 229 -19.00 -5.13 8.04
CA GLY A 229 -20.17 -5.02 7.15
C GLY A 229 -20.02 -4.01 6.00
N LYS A 230 -18.90 -3.27 5.94
CA LYS A 230 -18.61 -2.32 4.86
C LYS A 230 -17.63 -2.89 3.85
N ILE A 231 -17.78 -2.46 2.60
CA ILE A 231 -16.90 -2.83 1.49
C ILE A 231 -15.92 -1.69 1.25
N TYR A 232 -14.64 -2.01 1.18
CA TYR A 232 -13.57 -1.06 0.89
C TYR A 232 -12.75 -1.54 -0.31
N LEU A 233 -12.49 -0.63 -1.24
CA LEU A 233 -11.51 -0.77 -2.29
C LEU A 233 -10.17 -0.20 -1.81
N LEU A 234 -9.15 -1.05 -1.79
CA LEU A 234 -7.74 -0.65 -1.72
C LEU A 234 -7.24 -0.48 -3.14
N ALA A 235 -7.43 0.72 -3.68
CA ALA A 235 -7.03 1.09 -5.04
C ALA A 235 -5.55 1.46 -5.06
N ASN A 236 -4.78 0.79 -5.91
CA ASN A 236 -3.36 1.04 -6.11
C ASN A 236 -3.16 1.88 -7.38
N PHE A 237 -2.87 3.16 -7.18
CA PHE A 237 -2.63 4.12 -8.26
C PHE A 237 -1.14 4.18 -8.57
N GLU A 238 -0.78 4.07 -9.83
CA GLU A 238 0.57 4.41 -10.30
C GLU A 238 0.66 5.93 -10.44
N VAL A 239 1.53 6.54 -9.64
CA VAL A 239 1.78 7.98 -9.68
C VAL A 239 3.22 8.15 -10.15
N GLY A 240 3.40 8.76 -11.32
CA GLY A 240 4.71 9.20 -11.77
C GLY A 240 5.23 10.32 -10.87
N GLU A 241 6.55 10.37 -10.67
CA GLU A 241 7.20 11.53 -10.06
C GLU A 241 6.83 12.76 -10.90
N LEU A 242 6.29 13.80 -10.27
CA LEU A 242 6.07 15.08 -10.94
C LEU A 242 7.47 15.68 -11.14
N PRO A 243 7.92 15.97 -12.38
CA PRO A 243 9.20 16.64 -12.58
C PRO A 243 9.10 18.01 -11.91
N GLN A 244 9.78 18.16 -10.79
CA GLN A 244 9.94 19.43 -10.09
C GLN A 244 11.38 19.88 -10.26
N GLU A 245 11.57 21.18 -10.52
CA GLU A 245 12.89 21.80 -10.58
C GLU A 245 13.50 21.85 -9.17
N LEU A 246 14.21 20.80 -8.81
CA LEU A 246 15.00 20.71 -7.59
C LEU A 246 16.44 21.12 -7.90
N ASP A 247 17.06 21.86 -6.98
CA ASP A 247 18.47 22.24 -7.05
C ASP A 247 19.30 21.28 -6.20
N ASN A 248 20.21 20.57 -6.86
CA ASN A 248 21.12 19.60 -6.22
C ASN A 248 22.11 20.25 -5.26
N SER A 249 22.34 21.56 -5.36
CA SER A 249 23.25 22.30 -4.47
C SER A 249 22.64 22.62 -3.11
N ILE A 250 21.30 22.64 -3.00
CA ILE A 250 20.61 23.03 -1.77
C ILE A 250 20.33 21.79 -0.92
N ILE A 251 20.96 21.77 0.25
CA ILE A 251 20.83 20.71 1.25
C ILE A 251 19.94 21.19 2.39
N ALA A 252 18.94 20.38 2.75
CA ALA A 252 18.13 20.56 3.93
C ALA A 252 18.56 19.57 5.02
N GLU A 253 19.01 20.09 6.16
CA GLU A 253 19.36 19.27 7.33
C GLU A 253 18.19 19.26 8.29
N ALA A 254 17.61 18.08 8.54
CA ALA A 254 16.51 17.91 9.46
C ALA A 254 16.95 17.13 10.71
N SER A 255 16.73 17.71 11.88
CA SER A 255 16.97 17.07 13.16
C SER A 255 15.65 16.81 13.88
N LEU A 256 15.46 15.55 14.33
CA LEU A 256 14.30 15.12 15.10
C LEU A 256 14.54 15.37 16.59
N SER A 257 13.59 15.97 17.30
CA SER A 257 13.70 16.20 18.74
C SER A 257 12.34 16.14 19.44
N LEU A 258 12.34 15.97 20.77
CA LEU A 258 11.11 15.87 21.55
C LEU A 258 10.40 17.23 21.74
N ASN A 259 11.17 18.31 21.95
CA ASN A 259 10.62 19.65 22.17
C ASN A 259 10.10 20.26 20.87
N TYR A 260 10.88 20.12 19.80
CA TYR A 260 10.53 20.53 18.45
C TYR A 260 10.59 19.30 17.54
N PRO A 261 9.43 18.68 17.23
CA PRO A 261 9.31 17.43 16.49
C PRO A 261 10.28 17.29 15.31
N ILE A 262 10.37 18.34 14.49
CA ILE A 262 11.31 18.44 13.40
C ILE A 262 11.87 19.87 13.39
N THR A 263 13.19 20.00 13.38
CA THR A 263 13.92 21.25 13.13
C THR A 263 14.64 21.09 11.80
N VAL A 264 14.61 22.11 10.95
CA VAL A 264 15.16 22.06 9.59
C VAL A 264 16.06 23.26 9.38
N ASN A 265 17.29 23.02 8.98
CA ASN A 265 18.22 24.06 8.58
C ASN A 265 18.41 23.97 7.06
N ILE A 266 18.17 25.07 6.35
CA ILE A 266 18.40 25.19 4.91
C ILE A 266 19.26 26.43 4.71
N GLY A 267 20.56 26.23 4.45
CA GLY A 267 21.54 27.31 4.47
C GLY A 267 21.55 28.03 5.82
N GLN A 268 21.25 29.34 5.81
CA GLN A 268 21.22 30.16 7.02
C GLN A 268 19.84 30.20 7.71
N GLN A 269 18.80 29.60 7.10
CA GLN A 269 17.44 29.66 7.64
C GLN A 269 17.12 28.42 8.46
N GLN A 270 16.63 28.64 9.68
CA GLN A 270 16.14 27.58 10.56
C GLN A 270 14.61 27.62 10.65
N TYR A 271 13.99 26.46 10.41
CA TYR A 271 12.55 26.26 10.51
C TYR A 271 12.23 25.23 11.58
N GLN A 272 11.21 25.49 12.39
CA GLN A 272 10.74 24.58 13.43
C GLN A 272 9.32 24.11 13.09
N ILE A 273 9.09 22.80 13.12
CA ILE A 273 7.81 22.19 12.78
C ILE A 273 7.23 21.50 14.02
N GLY A 274 6.12 22.05 14.50
CA GLY A 274 5.45 21.58 15.72
C GLY A 274 6.14 22.10 16.98
N ASN A 275 5.49 21.90 18.11
CA ASN A 275 5.99 22.28 19.42
C ASN A 275 5.65 21.23 20.49
N LYS A 276 6.25 21.39 21.68
CA LYS A 276 6.07 20.50 22.83
C LYS A 276 4.62 20.43 23.30
N GLU A 277 3.91 21.55 23.30
CA GLU A 277 2.51 21.64 23.72
C GLU A 277 1.58 20.83 22.82
N GLU A 278 1.72 21.00 21.51
CA GLU A 278 0.89 20.34 20.52
C GLU A 278 1.18 18.85 20.49
N PHE A 279 2.44 18.43 20.54
CA PHE A 279 2.75 17.01 20.42
C PHE A 279 2.75 16.28 21.78
N LEU A 280 3.67 16.63 22.66
CA LEU A 280 3.95 15.87 23.88
C LEU A 280 2.86 16.07 24.94
N HIS A 281 2.55 17.32 25.30
CA HIS A 281 1.58 17.59 26.38
C HIS A 281 0.19 17.05 26.03
N ARG A 282 -0.22 17.20 24.77
CA ARG A 282 -1.50 16.67 24.28
C ARG A 282 -1.54 15.15 24.30
N ARG A 283 -0.43 14.47 23.98
CA ARG A 283 -0.30 13.01 24.11
C ARG A 283 -0.38 12.57 25.57
N LEU A 284 0.37 13.21 26.46
CA LEU A 284 0.36 12.93 27.91
C LEU A 284 -1.04 13.11 28.51
N ALA A 285 -1.78 14.14 28.10
CA ALA A 285 -3.16 14.35 28.54
C ALA A 285 -4.09 13.19 28.14
N ILE A 286 -3.93 12.64 26.92
CA ILE A 286 -4.69 11.47 26.45
C ILE A 286 -4.30 10.23 27.24
N GLN A 287 -3.01 10.01 27.50
CA GLN A 287 -2.51 8.89 28.31
C GLN A 287 -3.02 8.98 29.76
N ALA A 288 -2.98 10.17 30.38
CA ALA A 288 -3.51 10.38 31.71
C ALA A 288 -5.01 10.07 31.78
N ALA A 289 -5.78 10.48 30.77
CA ALA A 289 -7.20 10.12 30.68
C ALA A 289 -7.41 8.60 30.53
N ARG A 290 -6.58 7.92 29.73
CA ARG A 290 -6.58 6.46 29.61
C ARG A 290 -6.29 5.77 30.95
N GLN A 291 -5.29 6.23 31.69
CA GLN A 291 -4.91 5.67 32.99
C GLN A 291 -6.02 5.87 34.03
N ARG A 292 -6.64 7.06 34.09
CA ARG A 292 -7.80 7.31 34.96
C ARG A 292 -8.94 6.35 34.65
N LEU A 293 -9.24 6.12 33.39
CA LEU A 293 -10.25 5.14 32.98
C LEU A 293 -9.86 3.72 33.36
N GLN A 294 -8.60 3.32 33.19
CA GLN A 294 -8.14 1.98 33.60
C GLN A 294 -8.31 1.74 35.09
N ARG A 295 -8.00 2.73 35.93
CA ARG A 295 -8.29 2.66 37.37
C ARG A 295 -9.80 2.61 37.64
N GLY A 296 -10.58 3.43 36.94
CA GLY A 296 -12.04 3.45 37.06
C GLY A 296 -12.74 2.15 36.61
N ILE A 297 -12.12 1.37 35.73
CA ILE A 297 -12.69 0.12 35.20
C ILE A 297 -12.94 -0.90 36.31
N THR A 298 -12.18 -0.90 37.41
CA THR A 298 -12.39 -1.83 38.54
C THR A 298 -13.76 -1.63 39.18
N TYR A 299 -14.24 -0.38 39.28
CA TYR A 299 -15.51 0.00 39.89
C TYR A 299 -16.72 -0.13 38.95
N ASN A 300 -16.51 -0.44 37.67
CA ASN A 300 -17.61 -0.62 36.71
C ASN A 300 -18.30 -1.98 36.90
N HIS A 301 -19.62 -1.98 36.74
CA HIS A 301 -20.45 -3.19 36.80
C HIS A 301 -19.97 -4.26 35.81
N GLY A 302 -19.86 -5.49 36.31
CA GLY A 302 -19.38 -6.66 35.56
C GLY A 302 -20.46 -7.33 34.70
N GLY A 303 -20.23 -8.60 34.33
CA GLY A 303 -21.25 -9.47 33.71
C GLY A 303 -21.30 -9.48 32.17
N HIS A 304 -20.83 -8.43 31.48
CA HIS A 304 -20.88 -8.36 30.00
C HIS A 304 -19.53 -8.61 29.30
N GLY A 305 -18.58 -9.23 30.03
CA GLY A 305 -17.28 -9.64 29.50
C GLY A 305 -16.23 -8.54 29.36
N ARG A 306 -14.97 -8.96 29.16
CA ARG A 306 -13.79 -8.06 29.10
C ARG A 306 -13.91 -6.99 28.02
N LYS A 307 -14.39 -7.33 26.82
CA LYS A 307 -14.51 -6.37 25.70
C LYS A 307 -15.42 -5.19 26.04
N ARG A 308 -16.55 -5.44 26.72
CA ARG A 308 -17.47 -4.37 27.15
C ARG A 308 -16.82 -3.52 28.22
N LYS A 309 -16.17 -4.15 29.20
CA LYS A 309 -15.48 -3.51 30.32
C LYS A 309 -14.30 -2.64 29.87
N MET A 310 -13.51 -3.09 28.89
CA MET A 310 -12.32 -2.39 28.37
C MET A 310 -12.61 -1.36 27.27
N LYS A 311 -13.84 -1.30 26.74
CA LYS A 311 -14.22 -0.44 25.60
C LYS A 311 -13.78 1.03 25.76
N GLY A 312 -13.91 1.58 26.97
CA GLY A 312 -13.49 2.96 27.27
C GLY A 312 -11.98 3.16 27.17
N SER A 313 -11.20 2.25 27.75
CA SER A 313 -9.74 2.32 27.68
C SER A 313 -9.21 2.11 26.26
N GLU A 314 -9.76 1.12 25.53
CA GLU A 314 -9.42 0.85 24.13
C GLU A 314 -9.74 2.04 23.21
N HIS A 315 -10.81 2.78 23.51
CA HIS A 315 -11.15 3.99 22.76
C HIS A 315 -10.08 5.09 22.90
N TYR A 316 -9.58 5.32 24.11
CA TYR A 316 -8.52 6.32 24.35
C TYR A 316 -7.17 5.88 23.77
N GLU A 317 -6.87 4.58 23.80
CA GLU A 317 -5.71 4.01 23.11
C GLU A 317 -5.77 4.27 21.59
N GLN A 318 -6.91 4.01 20.96
CA GLN A 318 -7.10 4.32 19.54
C GLN A 318 -7.01 5.83 19.29
N LYS A 319 -7.54 6.66 20.20
CA LYS A 319 -7.47 8.12 20.10
C LYS A 319 -6.02 8.62 20.16
N GLU A 320 -5.19 8.10 21.05
CA GLU A 320 -3.76 8.41 21.14
C GLU A 320 -3.06 8.04 19.81
N HIS A 321 -3.25 6.81 19.35
CA HIS A 321 -2.64 6.33 18.12
C HIS A 321 -3.06 7.20 16.90
N HIS A 322 -4.35 7.52 16.77
CA HIS A 322 -4.84 8.39 15.70
C HIS A 322 -4.28 9.81 15.80
N TYR A 323 -4.18 10.36 17.01
CA TYR A 323 -3.62 11.68 17.25
C TYR A 323 -2.17 11.76 16.79
N VAL A 324 -1.31 10.86 17.30
CA VAL A 324 0.11 10.79 16.97
C VAL A 324 0.28 10.61 15.46
N ASN A 325 -0.37 9.61 14.87
CA ASN A 325 -0.23 9.34 13.44
C ASN A 325 -0.64 10.55 12.57
N THR A 326 -1.70 11.27 12.96
CA THR A 326 -2.14 12.49 12.26
C THR A 326 -1.08 13.59 12.34
N LYS A 327 -0.49 13.83 13.52
CA LYS A 327 0.58 14.82 13.68
C LYS A 327 1.84 14.46 12.90
N LEU A 328 2.25 13.19 12.93
CA LEU A 328 3.41 12.75 12.15
C LEU A 328 3.18 12.91 10.63
N HIS A 329 1.96 12.64 10.14
CA HIS A 329 1.60 12.94 8.75
C HIS A 329 1.56 14.44 8.45
N LEU A 330 1.18 15.30 9.40
CA LEU A 330 1.22 16.75 9.21
C LEU A 330 2.67 17.25 9.13
N TYR A 331 3.51 16.87 10.10
CA TYR A 331 4.90 17.33 10.21
C TYR A 331 5.74 16.88 9.01
N SER A 332 5.67 15.59 8.65
CA SER A 332 6.36 15.09 7.46
C SER A 332 5.85 15.72 6.16
N LYS A 333 4.59 16.18 6.09
CA LYS A 333 4.09 16.89 4.90
C LYS A 333 4.70 18.30 4.85
N ARG A 334 4.64 19.04 5.97
CA ARG A 334 5.21 20.39 6.08
C ARG A 334 6.71 20.42 5.80
N LEU A 335 7.44 19.41 6.26
CA LEU A 335 8.87 19.28 5.98
C LEU A 335 9.13 19.25 4.47
N ILE A 336 8.45 18.37 3.75
CA ILE A 336 8.61 18.24 2.30
C ILE A 336 8.14 19.51 1.57
N GLU A 337 7.04 20.13 2.02
CA GLU A 337 6.59 21.42 1.47
C GLU A 337 7.63 22.54 1.66
N LEU A 338 8.35 22.57 2.79
CA LEU A 338 9.44 23.52 3.02
C LEU A 338 10.65 23.23 2.12
N CYS A 339 11.05 21.96 1.98
CA CYS A 339 12.10 21.57 1.04
C CYS A 339 11.75 22.01 -0.39
N LEU A 340 10.50 21.83 -0.80
CA LEU A 340 10.02 22.25 -2.12
C LEU A 340 9.98 23.74 -2.32
N LYS A 341 9.53 24.50 -1.32
CA LYS A 341 9.53 25.96 -1.38
C LYS A 341 10.95 26.50 -1.59
N ASN A 342 11.94 25.85 -0.99
CA ASN A 342 13.34 26.23 -1.06
C ASN A 342 14.13 25.49 -2.16
N LYS A 343 13.44 24.72 -3.03
CA LYS A 343 14.02 23.90 -4.11
C LYS A 343 15.16 22.95 -3.67
N ALA A 344 15.12 22.44 -2.44
CA ALA A 344 16.15 21.52 -1.92
C ALA A 344 15.99 20.11 -2.52
N ALA A 345 17.02 19.61 -3.20
CA ALA A 345 17.01 18.24 -3.75
C ALA A 345 17.40 17.16 -2.72
N THR A 346 18.21 17.52 -1.73
CA THR A 346 18.75 16.58 -0.73
C THR A 346 18.27 16.94 0.67
N LEU A 347 17.74 15.94 1.38
CA LEU A 347 17.35 16.02 2.79
C LEU A 347 18.23 15.09 3.62
N ILE A 348 18.99 15.63 4.55
CA ILE A 348 19.81 14.87 5.50
C ILE A 348 19.08 14.80 6.84
N LEU A 349 18.84 13.58 7.33
CA LEU A 349 18.33 13.36 8.68
C LEU A 349 19.51 13.19 9.63
N VAL A 350 19.78 14.23 10.43
CA VAL A 350 21.02 14.35 11.24
C VAL A 350 20.85 13.74 12.63
N GLY A 351 21.85 12.94 13.03
CA GLY A 351 22.05 12.45 14.40
C GLY A 351 21.00 11.44 14.81
N GLN A 352 20.56 10.60 13.88
CA GLN A 352 19.48 9.66 14.13
C GLN A 352 19.95 8.45 14.93
N GLN A 353 21.16 7.95 14.67
CA GLN A 353 21.72 6.78 15.38
C GLN A 353 21.94 7.08 16.86
N ASP A 354 22.54 8.22 17.19
CA ASP A 354 22.83 8.62 18.57
C ASP A 354 21.54 8.86 19.36
N LYS A 355 20.55 9.52 18.76
CA LYS A 355 19.25 9.77 19.39
C LYS A 355 18.47 8.48 19.62
N GLU A 356 18.56 7.51 18.71
CA GLU A 356 17.95 6.19 18.89
C GLU A 356 18.67 5.39 19.98
N ALA A 357 19.99 5.50 20.12
CA ALA A 357 20.74 4.89 21.21
C ALA A 357 20.34 5.48 22.57
N ILE A 358 20.28 6.81 22.68
CA ILE A 358 19.85 7.51 23.91
C ILE A 358 18.39 7.13 24.25
N ALA A 359 17.51 7.07 23.26
CA ALA A 359 16.11 6.73 23.46
C ALA A 359 15.89 5.30 23.97
N LYS A 360 16.81 4.36 23.72
CA LYS A 360 16.71 3.00 24.29
C LYS A 360 16.94 2.98 25.80
N HIS A 361 17.69 3.94 26.32
CA HIS A 361 17.98 4.06 27.75
C HIS A 361 16.95 4.92 28.50
N ASP A 362 16.21 5.78 27.80
CA ASP A 362 15.16 6.61 28.38
C ASP A 362 13.76 6.06 28.05
N GLU A 363 13.12 5.43 29.04
CA GLU A 363 11.77 4.86 28.93
C GLU A 363 10.73 5.90 28.50
N PHE A 364 10.89 7.15 28.94
CA PHE A 364 9.95 8.23 28.61
C PHE A 364 10.02 8.58 27.12
N ILE A 365 11.23 8.66 26.55
CA ILE A 365 11.42 8.95 25.12
C ILE A 365 10.94 7.76 24.29
N LEU A 366 11.30 6.54 24.68
CA LEU A 366 10.91 5.33 23.98
C LEU A 366 9.38 5.20 23.86
N GLN A 367 8.66 5.51 24.95
CA GLN A 367 7.21 5.47 24.98
C GLN A 367 6.57 6.58 24.14
N ASN A 368 7.12 7.81 24.23
CA ASN A 368 6.44 9.01 23.76
C ASN A 368 6.91 9.53 22.39
N TRP A 369 7.99 9.01 21.84
CA TRP A 369 8.53 9.46 20.57
C TRP A 369 8.81 8.33 19.58
N SER A 370 8.15 8.36 18.42
CA SER A 370 8.22 7.31 17.41
C SER A 370 9.14 7.70 16.25
N TYR A 371 10.47 7.72 16.48
CA TYR A 371 11.50 8.05 15.47
C TYR A 371 11.29 7.30 14.16
N PHE A 372 11.12 5.98 14.26
CA PHE A 372 10.94 5.10 13.11
C PHE A 372 9.73 5.50 12.25
N SER A 373 8.56 5.72 12.87
CA SER A 373 7.34 6.09 12.14
C SER A 373 7.43 7.47 11.47
N VAL A 374 8.21 8.40 12.02
CA VAL A 374 8.45 9.71 11.38
C VAL A 374 9.37 9.53 10.17
N LYS A 375 10.49 8.84 10.35
CA LYS A 375 11.46 8.53 9.30
C LYS A 375 10.79 7.89 8.09
N GLU A 376 9.98 6.85 8.31
CA GLU A 376 9.24 6.17 7.24
C GLU A 376 8.33 7.11 6.46
N LYS A 377 7.61 8.01 7.16
CA LYS A 377 6.71 8.96 6.50
C LYS A 377 7.46 10.03 5.73
N ILE A 378 8.63 10.47 6.20
CA ILE A 378 9.50 11.41 5.50
C ILE A 378 10.04 10.74 4.23
N MET A 379 10.66 9.57 4.35
CA MET A 379 11.19 8.81 3.20
C MET A 379 10.11 8.54 2.15
N TYR A 380 8.92 8.12 2.60
CA TYR A 380 7.79 7.86 1.70
C TYR A 380 7.37 9.11 0.93
N LYS A 381 7.30 10.27 1.58
CA LYS A 381 6.85 11.53 0.96
C LYS A 381 7.91 12.19 0.10
N ALA A 382 9.17 12.19 0.54
CA ALA A 382 10.30 12.66 -0.23
C ALA A 382 10.41 11.90 -1.57
N LYS A 383 10.24 10.58 -1.53
CA LYS A 383 10.19 9.74 -2.73
C LYS A 383 9.04 10.07 -3.69
N GLN A 384 7.90 10.60 -3.23
CA GLN A 384 6.81 10.99 -4.14
C GLN A 384 7.17 12.21 -5.00
N VAL A 385 8.15 12.98 -4.53
CA VAL A 385 8.50 14.30 -5.01
C VAL A 385 9.87 14.30 -5.71
N GLY A 386 10.67 13.26 -5.50
CA GLY A 386 12.02 13.13 -6.08
C GLY A 386 13.14 13.65 -5.19
N ILE A 387 12.87 13.97 -3.91
CA ILE A 387 13.89 14.42 -2.96
C ILE A 387 14.67 13.21 -2.43
N MET A 388 16.00 13.27 -2.50
CA MET A 388 16.88 12.24 -1.95
C MET A 388 16.99 12.41 -0.43
N VAL A 389 16.79 11.32 0.31
CA VAL A 389 16.90 11.31 1.78
C VAL A 389 18.12 10.49 2.19
N ILE A 390 19.04 11.13 2.91
CA ILE A 390 20.20 10.51 3.52
C ILE A 390 19.96 10.48 5.03
N VAL A 391 20.32 9.37 5.68
CA VAL A 391 20.17 9.20 7.12
C VAL A 391 21.55 9.04 7.72
N GLU A 392 21.90 9.93 8.64
CA GLU A 392 23.16 9.90 9.39
C GLU A 392 22.93 9.46 10.85
#